data_AF-A0A961KBD4-F1
#
_entry.id   AF-A0A961KBD4-F1
#
_cell.length_a   1.000
_cell.length_b   1.000
_cell.length_c   1.000
_cell.angle_alpha   90.00
_cell.angle_beta   90.00
_cell.angle_gamma   90.00
#
_symmetry.space_group_name_H-M   'P 1'
#
loop_
_entity.id
_entity.type
_entity.pdbx_description
1 polymer ?
#
loop_
_entity_poly.entity_id
_entity_poly.type
_entity_poly.pdbx_seq_one_letter_code
_entity_poly.pdbx_strand_id
1 'polypeptide(L)'
;MAIRWMEYKVHFKVMQQQAPRRNIDETTVSDVGLSPWVYNLYMDPKEQASSGHARFEWGLPQILQKAQRHLATFAAYPSTDIGLGTP
;
A
#
# COMPACT_ATOMS: atom_id res chain seq x y z
N MET A 1 3.29 -2.42 1.75
CA MET A 1 3.65 -0.99 1.75
C MET A 1 2.44 -0.21 1.29
N ALA A 2 2.11 0.89 1.98
CA ALA A 2 1.02 1.79 1.59
C ALA A 2 1.46 3.24 1.80
N ILE A 3 0.96 4.15 0.98
CA ILE A 3 1.26 5.58 1.04
C ILE A 3 -0.04 6.35 1.18
N ARG A 4 -0.08 7.25 2.16
CA ARG A 4 -1.14 8.27 2.26
C ARG A 4 -0.69 9.53 1.57
N TRP A 5 -1.51 10.04 0.66
CA TRP A 5 -1.29 11.30 -0.02
C TRP A 5 -2.60 12.03 -0.24
N MET A 6 -2.72 13.21 0.37
CA MET A 6 -3.96 13.98 0.42
C MET A 6 -5.11 13.13 1.00
N GLU A 7 -6.25 13.09 0.29
CA GLU A 7 -7.40 12.26 0.63
C GLU A 7 -7.22 10.78 0.27
N TYR A 8 -6.17 10.43 -0.48
CA TYR A 8 -5.97 9.08 -0.98
C TYR A 8 -5.03 8.26 -0.11
N LYS A 9 -5.33 6.96 -0.02
CA LYS A 9 -4.41 5.94 0.48
C LYS A 9 -4.23 4.89 -0.60
N VAL A 10 -2.97 4.62 -0.93
CA VAL A 10 -2.59 3.70 -2.00
C VAL A 10 -1.80 2.55 -1.43
N HIS A 11 -2.27 1.32 -1.69
CA HIS A 11 -1.67 0.08 -1.21
C HIS A 11 -0.96 -0.66 -2.34
N PHE A 12 0.32 -0.96 -2.13
CA PHE A 12 1.15 -1.77 -3.02
C PHE A 12 1.23 -3.23 -2.57
N LYS A 13 1.17 -3.45 -1.25
CA LYS A 13 0.99 -4.79 -0.67
C LYS A 13 -0.27 -4.77 0.19
N VAL A 14 -1.19 -5.71 -0.04
CA VAL A 14 -2.52 -5.74 0.56
C VAL A 14 -2.67 -6.97 1.45
N MET A 15 -3.42 -6.84 2.54
CA MET A 15 -3.79 -7.95 3.39
C MET A 15 -5.12 -8.52 2.92
N GLN A 16 -5.11 -9.74 2.40
CA GLN A 16 -6.31 -10.44 1.97
C GLN A 16 -6.75 -11.42 3.05
N GLN A 17 -8.01 -11.28 3.48
CA GLN A 17 -8.66 -12.18 4.42
C GLN A 17 -9.34 -13.30 3.63
N GLN A 18 -9.03 -14.56 3.97
CA GLN A 18 -9.67 -15.70 3.30
C GLN A 18 -11.03 -16.04 3.92
N ALA A 19 -11.22 -15.71 5.21
CA ALA A 19 -12.47 -15.98 5.94
C ALA A 19 -12.95 -14.77 6.74
N PRO A 20 -14.28 -14.56 6.87
CA PRO A 20 -14.83 -13.52 7.73
C PRO A 20 -14.37 -13.69 9.19
N ARG A 21 -14.01 -12.58 9.84
CA ARG A 21 -13.56 -12.54 11.25
C ARG A 21 -12.22 -13.23 11.54
N ARG A 22 -11.40 -13.54 10.51
CA ARG A 22 -10.05 -14.12 10.65
C ARG A 22 -8.95 -13.16 10.20
N ASN A 23 -9.08 -11.90 10.60
CA ASN A 23 -8.29 -10.77 10.10
C ASN A 23 -6.80 -10.79 10.49
N ILE A 24 -6.39 -11.67 11.39
CA ILE A 24 -5.02 -11.78 11.90
C ILE A 24 -4.49 -13.21 11.70
N ASP A 25 -5.34 -14.21 11.93
CA ASP A 25 -4.93 -15.63 11.87
C ASP A 25 -4.82 -16.16 10.44
N GLU A 26 -5.69 -15.70 9.52
CA GLU A 26 -5.85 -16.28 8.18
C GLU A 26 -5.80 -15.19 7.10
N THR A 27 -4.75 -14.37 7.18
CA THR A 27 -4.46 -13.32 6.20
C THR A 27 -3.17 -13.58 5.46
N THR A 28 -3.21 -13.39 4.14
CA THR A 28 -2.01 -13.37 3.31
C THR A 28 -1.71 -11.95 2.89
N VAL A 29 -0.43 -11.59 2.89
CA VAL A 29 0.02 -10.34 2.27
C VAL A 29 0.34 -10.63 0.82
N SER A 30 -0.43 -10.06 -0.10
CA SER A 30 -0.21 -10.19 -1.53
C SER A 30 0.32 -8.88 -2.13
N ASP A 31 1.21 -9.01 -3.11
CA ASP A 31 1.70 -7.88 -3.90
C ASP A 31 0.74 -7.62 -5.06
N VAL A 32 0.30 -6.37 -5.22
CA VAL A 32 -0.68 -5.98 -6.24
C VAL A 32 0.00 -5.58 -7.56
N GLY A 33 1.33 -5.49 -7.58
CA GLY A 33 2.10 -5.15 -8.76
C GLY A 33 1.85 -3.73 -9.27
N LEU A 34 1.69 -3.59 -10.59
CA LEU A 34 1.63 -2.29 -11.29
C LEU A 34 0.34 -1.49 -11.04
N SER A 35 -0.74 -2.16 -10.59
CA SER A 35 -2.05 -1.54 -10.38
C SER A 35 -2.41 -1.55 -8.89
N PRO A 36 -1.92 -0.58 -8.11
CA PRO A 36 -2.14 -0.57 -6.67
C PRO A 36 -3.60 -0.28 -6.32
N TRP A 37 -4.04 -0.71 -5.14
CA TRP A 37 -5.39 -0.41 -4.65
C TRP A 37 -5.43 1.00 -4.09
N VAL A 38 -6.37 1.80 -4.58
CA VAL A 38 -6.51 3.21 -4.22
C VAL A 38 -7.82 3.38 -3.47
N TYR A 39 -7.78 4.09 -2.36
CA TYR A 39 -8.97 4.42 -1.58
C TYR A 39 -8.98 5.92 -1.33
N ASN A 40 -10.15 6.56 -1.50
CA ASN A 40 -10.38 7.92 -1.02
C ASN A 40 -10.88 7.83 0.42
N LEU A 41 -10.03 8.21 1.38
CA LEU A 41 -10.31 8.13 2.82
C LEU A 41 -11.40 9.09 3.29
N TYR A 42 -11.72 10.13 2.52
CA TYR A 42 -12.81 11.05 2.87
C TYR A 42 -14.18 10.45 2.57
N MET A 43 -14.27 9.63 1.52
CA MET A 43 -15.50 8.94 1.13
C MET A 43 -15.61 7.56 1.76
N ASP A 44 -14.49 6.83 1.84
CA ASP A 44 -14.40 5.48 2.37
C ASP A 44 -13.24 5.37 3.38
N PRO A 45 -13.45 5.84 4.62
CA PRO A 45 -12.44 5.75 5.68
C PRO A 45 -12.15 4.31 6.10
N LYS A 46 -13.01 3.35 5.72
CA LYS A 46 -12.87 1.93 6.06
C LYS A 46 -12.21 1.10 4.96
N GLU A 47 -11.80 1.72 3.85
CA GLU A 47 -11.06 1.06 2.77
C GLU A 47 -11.76 -0.21 2.25
N GLN A 48 -13.10 -0.16 2.16
CA GLN A 48 -13.95 -1.28 1.74
C GLN A 48 -14.02 -1.41 0.21
N ALA A 49 -14.00 -0.29 -0.51
CA ALA A 49 -14.15 -0.24 -1.96
C ALA A 49 -12.97 0.49 -2.60
N SER A 50 -12.14 -0.27 -3.32
CA SER A 50 -11.04 0.32 -4.10
C SER A 50 -11.62 1.13 -5.26
N SER A 51 -11.22 2.40 -5.36
CA SER A 51 -11.55 3.27 -6.49
C SER A 51 -10.89 2.81 -7.80
N GLY A 52 -9.91 1.90 -7.71
CA GLY A 52 -9.18 1.32 -8.83
C GLY A 52 -8.24 2.29 -9.54
N HIS A 53 -7.41 1.74 -10.43
CA HIS A 53 -6.47 2.52 -11.25
C HIS A 53 -7.19 3.52 -12.17
N ALA A 54 -8.31 3.15 -12.77
CA ALA A 54 -9.01 3.91 -13.81
C ALA A 54 -9.44 5.32 -13.38
N ARG A 55 -9.69 5.56 -12.09
CA ARG A 55 -10.09 6.90 -11.57
C ARG A 55 -8.93 7.68 -10.96
N PHE A 56 -7.74 7.07 -10.88
CA PHE A 56 -6.59 7.62 -10.17
C PHE A 56 -5.30 7.64 -11.04
N GLU A 57 -5.45 7.55 -12.36
CA GLU A 57 -4.33 7.52 -13.32
C GLU A 57 -3.41 8.74 -13.19
N TRP A 58 -3.98 9.92 -12.94
CA TRP A 58 -3.23 11.17 -12.79
C TRP A 58 -2.36 11.22 -11.53
N GLY A 59 -2.78 10.57 -10.44
CA GLY A 59 -2.13 10.64 -9.13
C GLY A 59 -1.05 9.57 -8.93
N LEU A 60 -1.11 8.47 -9.68
CA LEU A 60 -0.17 7.35 -9.54
C LEU A 60 1.29 7.72 -9.78
N PRO A 61 1.66 8.47 -10.85
CA PRO A 61 3.06 8.85 -11.07
C PRO A 61 3.63 9.64 -9.88
N GLN A 62 2.82 10.49 -9.26
CA GLN A 62 3.24 11.32 -8.13
C GLN A 62 3.45 10.48 -6.86
N ILE A 63 2.57 9.51 -6.61
CA ILE A 63 2.72 8.58 -5.50
C ILE A 63 3.92 7.65 -5.72
N LEU A 64 4.11 7.15 -6.93
CA LEU A 64 5.25 6.30 -7.25
C LEU A 64 6.58 7.02 -7.05
N GLN A 65 6.67 8.29 -7.45
CA GLN A 65 7.85 9.12 -7.18
C GLN A 65 8.08 9.29 -5.68
N LYS A 66 7.02 9.49 -4.87
CA LYS A 66 7.15 9.57 -3.41
C LYS A 66 7.60 8.24 -2.82
N ALA A 67 7.08 7.12 -3.32
CA ALA A 67 7.48 5.78 -2.91
C ALA A 67 8.97 5.56 -3.18
N GLN A 68 9.43 5.86 -4.40
CA GLN A 68 10.83 5.72 -4.80
C GLN A 68 11.75 6.61 -3.95
N ARG A 69 11.36 7.86 -3.68
CA ARG A 69 12.13 8.75 -2.80
C ARG A 69 12.23 8.20 -1.39
N HIS A 70 11.14 7.65 -0.85
CA HIS A 70 11.16 7.01 0.47
C HIS A 70 12.05 5.76 0.46
N LEU A 71 11.93 4.91 -0.57
CA LEU A 71 12.77 3.73 -0.71
C LEU A 71 14.27 4.07 -0.82
N ALA A 72 14.60 5.15 -1.54
CA ALA A 72 15.97 5.64 -1.64
C ALA A 72 16.54 6.09 -0.29
N THR A 73 15.70 6.53 0.67
CA THR A 73 16.18 6.91 2.00
C THR A 73 16.73 5.73 2.80
N PHE A 74 16.31 4.50 2.50
CA PHE A 74 16.85 3.30 3.16
C PHE A 74 18.33 3.04 2.84
N ALA A 75 18.88 3.65 1.79
CA ALA A 75 20.32 3.60 1.52
C ALA A 75 21.13 4.36 2.58
N ALA A 76 20.59 5.47 3.10
CA ALA A 76 21.22 6.26 4.16
C ALA A 76 20.78 5.80 5.56
N TYR A 77 19.52 5.37 5.68
CA TYR A 77 18.88 4.95 6.93
C TYR A 77 18.35 3.52 6.77
N PRO A 78 19.21 2.49 6.81
CA PRO A 78 18.79 1.12 6.62
C PRO A 78 17.78 0.71 7.69
N SER A 79 16.80 -0.13 7.31
CA SER A 79 15.90 -0.73 8.29
C SER A 79 16.69 -1.58 9.27
N THR A 80 16.34 -1.54 10.56
CA THR A 80 16.93 -2.41 11.57
C THR A 80 16.82 -3.86 11.11
N ASP A 81 17.96 -4.54 11.06
CA ASP A 81 18.01 -5.95 10.71
C ASP A 81 17.43 -6.76 11.86
N ILE A 82 16.26 -7.37 11.62
CA ILE A 82 15.56 -8.23 12.56
C ILE A 82 15.83 -9.72 12.29
N GLY A 83 16.81 -10.04 11.42
CA GLY A 83 17.20 -11.42 11.10
C GLY A 83 16.20 -12.16 10.21
N LEU A 84 15.24 -11.45 9.60
CA LEU A 84 14.20 -12.00 8.72
C LEU A 84 14.52 -11.83 7.22
N GLY A 85 15.76 -11.48 6.88
CA GLY A 85 16.18 -11.14 5.53
C GLY A 85 15.83 -9.71 5.15
N THR A 86 16.57 -9.13 4.19
CA THR A 86 16.32 -7.78 3.68
C THR A 86 14.93 -7.69 3.03
N PRO A 87 14.16 -6.62 3.30
CA PRO A 87 12.78 -6.46 2.84
C PRO A 87 12.61 -6.35 1.31
#